data_AF-A0A317N1N5-F1
#
_entry.id   AF-A0A317N1N5-F1
#
_cell.length_a   1.000
_cell.length_b   1.000
_cell.length_c   1.000
_cell.angle_alpha   90.00
_cell.angle_beta   90.00
_cell.angle_gamma   90.00
#
_symmetry.space_group_name_H-M   'P 1'
#
loop_
_entity.id
_entity.type
_entity.pdbx_description
1 polymer ?
#
loop_
_entity_poly.entity_id
_entity_poly.type
_entity_poly.pdbx_seq_one_letter_code
_entity_poly.pdbx_strand_id
1 'polypeptide(L)' 'SFETTLSEGLLFERRVFHSLFATDDQKEGMAAFIEKRPANFTNS' A
#
# COMPACT_ATOMS: atom_id res chain seq x y z
N SER A 1 9.40 20.80 -21.32
CA SER A 1 9.50 20.21 -19.98
C SER A 1 8.29 19.34 -19.71
N PHE A 2 8.38 18.05 -20.01
CA PHE A 2 7.39 17.03 -19.61
C PHE A 2 8.02 15.97 -18.69
N GLU A 3 9.35 15.84 -18.68
CA GLU A 3 10.04 14.87 -17.83
C GLU A 3 10.02 15.24 -16.35
N THR A 4 10.03 16.54 -16.02
CA THR A 4 9.92 17.03 -14.64
C THR A 4 8.54 16.69 -14.05
N THR A 5 7.46 16.97 -14.79
CA THR A 5 6.08 16.72 -14.35
C THR A 5 5.75 15.23 -14.22
N LEU A 6 6.27 14.39 -15.12
CA LEU A 6 6.07 12.94 -15.06
C LEU A 6 6.84 12.32 -13.89
N SER A 7 8.09 12.72 -13.68
CA SER A 7 8.92 12.23 -12.58
C SER A 7 8.35 12.63 -11.22
N GLU A 8 7.84 13.85 -11.08
CA GLU A 8 7.15 14.32 -9.87
C GLU A 8 5.85 13.55 -9.61
N GLY A 9 5.07 13.24 -10.65
CA GLY A 9 3.88 12.40 -10.54
C GLY A 9 4.21 11.00 -10.03
N LEU A 10 5.23 10.35 -10.59
CA LEU A 10 5.69 9.02 -10.15
C LEU A 10 6.22 9.02 -8.71
N LEU A 11 6.94 10.07 -8.30
CA LEU A 11 7.42 10.22 -6.92
C LEU A 11 6.26 10.43 -5.93
N PHE A 12 5.24 11.19 -6.33
CA PHE A 12 4.04 11.41 -5.55
C PHE A 12 3.25 10.11 -5.37
N GLU A 13 2.95 9.41 -6.46
CA GLU A 13 2.26 8.11 -6.44
C GLU A 13 3.01 7.09 -5.59
N ARG A 14 4.34 7.00 -5.73
CA ARG A 14 5.15 6.09 -4.91
C ARG A 14 5.02 6.39 -3.42
N ARG A 15 5.02 7.66 -3.02
CA ARG A 15 4.90 8.06 -1.61
C ARG A 15 3.51 7.75 -1.05
N VAL A 16 2.47 8.07 -1.80
CA VAL A 16 1.08 7.77 -1.41
C VAL A 16 0.87 6.26 -1.33
N PHE A 17 1.40 5.50 -2.29
CA PHE A 17 1.31 4.05 -2.29
C PHE A 17 1.93 3.46 -1.02
N HIS A 18 3.10 3.92 -0.58
CA HIS A 18 3.72 3.47 0.67
C HIS A 18 2.86 3.71 1.92
N SER A 19 2.09 4.81 1.95
CA SER A 19 1.19 5.07 3.08
C SER A 19 0.02 4.09 3.18
N LEU A 20 -0.33 3.41 2.09
CA LEU A 20 -1.36 2.37 2.06
C LEU A 20 -0.89 1.03 2.65
N PHE A 21 0.42 0.83 2.84
CA PHE A 21 1.02 -0.38 3.43
C PHE A 21 1.38 -0.23 4.90
N ALA A 22 1.03 0.92 5.52
CA ALA A 22 1.38 1.19 6.90
C ALA A 22 0.30 0.79 7.91
N THR A 23 -0.83 0.25 7.46
CA THR A 23 -1.89 -0.25 8.35
C THR A 23 -1.59 -1.68 8.78
N ASP A 24 -1.95 -2.02 10.02
CA ASP A 24 -1.76 -3.38 10.52
C ASP A 24 -2.70 -4.36 9.78
N ASP A 25 -3.82 -3.85 9.27
CA ASP A 25 -4.73 -4.55 8.37
C ASP A 25 -4.06 -5.01 7.06
N GLN A 26 -3.10 -4.26 6.52
CA GLN A 26 -2.39 -4.67 5.31
C GLN A 26 -1.51 -5.90 5.57
N LYS A 27 -0.85 -5.96 6.73
CA LYS A 27 -0.02 -7.10 7.13
C LYS A 27 -0.89 -8.34 7.38
N GLU A 28 -2.00 -8.16 8.09
CA GLU A 28 -2.97 -9.21 8.38
C GLU A 28 -3.61 -9.77 7.09
N GLY A 29 -4.00 -8.91 6.16
CA GLY A 29 -4.52 -9.33 4.85
C GLY A 29 -3.53 -10.18 4.06
N MET A 30 -2.24 -9.82 4.08
CA MET A 30 -1.19 -10.60 3.41
C MET A 30 -0.88 -11.92 4.13
N ALA A 31 -0.85 -11.92 5.47
CA ALA A 31 -0.65 -13.12 6.27
C ALA A 31 -1.80 -14.12 6.05
N ALA A 32 -3.04 -13.64 6.12
CA ALA A 32 -4.24 -14.45 5.90
C ALA A 32 -4.29 -15.06 4.49
N PHE A 33 -3.83 -14.31 3.47
CA PHE A 33 -3.72 -14.82 2.09
C PHE A 33 -2.73 -15.97 1.97
N ILE A 34 -1.54 -15.85 2.57
CA ILE A 34 -0.51 -16.91 2.57
C ILE A 34 -1.00 -18.14 3.35
N GLU A 35 -1.63 -17.91 4.50
CA GLU A 35 -2.12 -18.96 5.40
C GLU A 35 -3.46 -19.56 4.95
N LYS A 36 -4.08 -19.04 3.88
CA LYS A 36 -5.38 -19.47 3.33
C LYS A 36 -6.51 -19.49 4.38
N ARG A 37 -6.52 -18.48 5.25
CA ARG A 37 -7.56 -18.25 6.26
C ARG A 37 -8.29 -16.93 5.98
N PRO A 38 -9.49 -16.72 6.52
CA PRO A 38 -10.12 -15.41 6.47
C PRO A 38 -9.26 -14.37 7.21
N ALA A 39 -9.11 -13.19 6.59
CA ALA A 39 -8.44 -12.05 7.20
C ALA A 39 -9.36 -11.37 8.22
N ASN A 40 -8.80 -10.91 9.33
CA ASN A 40 -9.53 -10.16 10.36
C ASN A 40 -9.14 -8.69 10.33
N PHE A 41 -9.91 -7.87 9.63
CA PHE A 41 -9.65 -6.43 9.52
C PHE A 41 -10.26 -5.68 10.70
N THR A 42 -9.45 -4.87 11.41
CA THR A 42 -9.88 -4.09 12.58
C THR A 42 -9.84 -2.57 12.34
N ASN A 43 -9.57 -2.12 11.12
CA ASN A 43 -9.40 -0.71 10.73
C ASN A 43 -8.29 -0.01 11.53
N SER A 44 -7.17 -0.71 11.77
CA SER A 44 -6.05 -0.28 12.62
C SER A 44 -4.78 0.01 11.82
#